data_AF-A0A821FG90-F1
#
_entry.id   AF-A0A821FG90-F1
#
_cell.length_a   1.000
_cell.length_b   1.000
_cell.length_c   1.000
_cell.angle_alpha   90.00
_cell.angle_beta   90.00
_cell.angle_gamma   90.00
#
_symmetry.space_group_name_H-M   'P 1'
#
loop_
_entity.id
_entity.type
_entity.pdbx_description
1 polymer ?
#
loop_
_entity_poly.entity_id
_entity_poly.type
_entity_poly.pdbx_seq_one_letter_code
_entity_poly.pdbx_strand_id
1 'polypeptide(L)'
;AKHKRHAALSGPLFRRAKIISNLDLIVNCTDKLLEQWRSKSEDHLFVHLDIVAKCQNLLMDIFGLIAFDYDLECLDSNNITKKNKLTQALNEFMDIFVAAMRKPMFMIKLYLACSSRYRKVISTIHEYFNQMIEQEQRKSSEDIIERKRKSLIASLVESL
;
A
#
# COMPACT_ATOMS: atom_id res chain seq x y z
N ALA A 1 8.62 8.64 -23.63
CA ALA A 1 8.76 9.83 -22.76
C ALA A 1 8.14 9.63 -21.37
N LYS A 2 6.84 9.29 -21.24
CA LYS A 2 6.18 9.10 -19.93
C LYS A 2 6.86 8.10 -19.00
N HIS A 3 7.18 6.88 -19.47
CA HIS A 3 7.84 5.87 -18.64
C HIS A 3 9.14 6.37 -17.98
N LYS A 4 10.02 7.05 -18.75
CA LYS A 4 11.27 7.63 -18.22
C LYS A 4 11.01 8.66 -17.12
N ARG A 5 10.00 9.53 -17.29
CA ARG A 5 9.60 10.51 -16.27
C ARG A 5 9.08 9.84 -15.00
N HIS A 6 8.23 8.82 -15.12
CA HIS A 6 7.71 8.09 -13.95
C HIS A 6 8.83 7.35 -13.23
N ALA A 7 9.74 6.71 -13.95
CA ALA A 7 10.90 6.03 -13.38
C ALA A 7 11.86 7.01 -12.67
N ALA A 8 12.07 8.20 -13.23
CA ALA A 8 12.88 9.24 -12.59
C ALA A 8 12.27 9.76 -11.28
N LEU A 9 10.94 9.80 -11.16
CA LEU A 9 10.24 10.21 -9.94
C LEU A 9 10.17 9.10 -8.89
N SER A 10 9.85 7.87 -9.32
CA SER A 10 9.65 6.72 -8.42
C SER A 10 10.96 6.07 -7.98
N GLY A 11 11.93 5.92 -8.88
CA GLY A 11 13.20 5.22 -8.61
C GLY A 11 13.96 5.73 -7.38
N PRO A 12 14.07 7.05 -7.14
CA PRO A 12 14.69 7.58 -5.92
C PRO A 12 14.01 7.16 -4.61
N LEU A 13 12.69 6.90 -4.62
CA LEU A 13 11.93 6.49 -3.43
C LEU A 13 12.32 5.09 -2.95
N PHE A 14 12.79 4.24 -3.87
CA PHE A 14 13.20 2.87 -3.57
C PHE A 14 14.71 2.72 -3.37
N ARG A 15 15.45 3.83 -3.23
CA ARG A 15 16.88 3.76 -2.89
C ARG A 15 17.05 3.28 -1.46
N ARG A 16 18.06 2.44 -1.23
CA ARG A 16 18.36 1.83 0.08
C ARG A 16 18.31 2.82 1.25
N ALA A 17 18.92 4.00 1.12
CA ALA A 17 18.91 5.02 2.17
C ALA A 17 17.50 5.50 2.55
N LYS A 18 16.59 5.62 1.57
CA LYS A 18 15.18 5.99 1.82
C LYS A 18 14.37 4.84 2.42
N ILE A 19 14.75 3.59 2.17
CA ILE A 19 14.12 2.45 2.83
C ILE A 19 14.56 2.36 4.29
N ILE A 20 15.86 2.57 4.57
CA ILE A 20 16.41 2.56 5.93
C ILE A 20 15.75 3.63 6.80
N SER A 21 15.52 4.83 6.27
CA SER A 21 14.82 5.89 7.02
C SER A 21 13.37 5.55 7.39
N ASN A 22 12.79 4.49 6.84
CA ASN A 22 11.46 4.00 7.15
C ASN A 22 11.47 2.66 7.91
N LEU A 23 12.64 2.20 8.38
CA LEU A 23 12.79 0.91 9.04
C LEU A 23 11.91 0.83 10.30
N ASP A 24 11.90 1.87 11.14
CA ASP A 24 11.07 1.92 12.35
C ASP A 24 9.58 1.74 12.04
N LEU A 25 9.12 2.33 10.93
CA LEU A 25 7.73 2.18 10.48
C LEU A 25 7.44 0.74 10.03
N ILE A 26 8.37 0.14 9.27
CA ILE A 26 8.26 -1.26 8.85
C ILE A 26 8.24 -2.20 10.06
N VAL A 27 9.08 -1.94 11.07
CA VAL A 27 9.11 -2.69 12.33
C VAL A 27 7.78 -2.53 13.05
N ASN A 28 7.27 -1.31 13.22
CA ASN A 28 5.98 -1.06 13.88
C ASN A 28 4.82 -1.80 13.18
N CYS A 29 4.75 -1.78 11.85
CA CYS A 29 3.73 -2.54 11.12
C CYS A 29 3.90 -4.05 11.31
N THR A 30 5.15 -4.54 11.36
CA THR A 30 5.45 -5.96 11.59
C THR A 30 5.04 -6.37 13.01
N ASP A 31 5.32 -5.53 14.02
CA ASP A 31 4.93 -5.76 15.40
C ASP A 31 3.41 -5.81 15.56
N LYS A 32 2.66 -4.89 14.93
CA LYS A 32 1.19 -4.95 14.86
C LYS A 32 0.70 -6.31 14.33
N LEU A 33 1.31 -6.81 13.24
CA LEU A 33 0.96 -8.12 12.69
C LEU A 33 1.28 -9.27 13.64
N LEU A 34 2.43 -9.22 14.32
CA LEU A 34 2.83 -10.24 15.29
C LEU A 34 1.92 -10.24 16.52
N GLU A 35 1.51 -9.07 17.00
CA GLU A 35 0.53 -8.92 18.08
C GLU A 35 -0.84 -9.50 17.68
N GLN A 36 -1.30 -9.28 16.45
CA GLN A 36 -2.50 -9.95 15.92
C GLN A 36 -2.36 -11.48 15.90
N TRP A 37 -1.18 -12.01 15.62
CA TRP A 37 -0.96 -13.47 15.63
C TRP A 37 -0.94 -14.01 17.06
N ARG A 38 -0.29 -13.31 18.00
CA ARG A 38 -0.21 -13.69 19.41
C ARG A 38 -1.57 -13.62 20.11
N SER A 39 -2.37 -12.61 19.82
CA SER A 39 -3.72 -12.45 20.39
C SER A 39 -4.71 -13.55 19.96
N LYS A 40 -4.39 -14.31 18.90
CA LYS A 40 -5.19 -15.46 18.43
C LYS A 40 -4.46 -16.81 18.56
N SER A 41 -3.50 -16.89 19.50
CA SER A 41 -2.65 -18.06 19.73
C SER A 41 -3.42 -19.36 20.03
N GLU A 42 -4.69 -19.30 20.45
CA GLU A 42 -5.52 -20.48 20.72
C GLU A 42 -6.01 -21.17 19.44
N ASP A 43 -6.01 -20.46 18.30
CA ASP A 43 -6.39 -21.00 16.99
C ASP A 43 -5.13 -21.19 16.13
N HIS A 44 -4.44 -22.31 16.32
CA HIS A 44 -3.23 -22.65 15.57
C HIS A 44 -3.42 -22.63 14.04
N LEU A 45 -4.67 -22.79 13.55
CA LEU A 45 -4.99 -22.72 12.13
C LEU A 45 -5.05 -21.27 11.60
N PHE A 46 -5.29 -20.29 12.48
CA PHE A 46 -5.41 -18.88 12.12
C PHE A 46 -4.16 -18.34 11.43
N VAL A 47 -2.95 -18.75 11.86
CA VAL A 47 -1.68 -18.28 11.28
C VAL A 47 -1.40 -18.93 9.93
N HIS A 48 -1.65 -20.24 9.82
CA HIS A 48 -1.24 -21.03 8.65
C HIS A 48 -2.17 -20.91 7.45
N LEU A 49 -3.47 -20.68 7.65
CA LEU A 49 -4.44 -20.71 6.55
C LEU A 49 -4.39 -19.49 5.64
N ASP A 50 -3.81 -18.36 6.08
CA ASP A 50 -3.89 -17.11 5.31
C ASP A 50 -2.63 -16.22 5.40
N ILE A 51 -1.45 -16.83 5.47
CA ILE A 51 -0.19 -16.06 5.59
C ILE A 51 0.03 -15.10 4.40
N VAL A 52 -0.42 -15.47 3.20
CA VAL A 52 -0.28 -14.65 2.00
C VAL A 52 -1.10 -13.37 2.12
N ALA A 53 -2.39 -13.44 2.47
CA ALA A 53 -3.20 -12.23 2.60
C ALA A 53 -2.73 -11.37 3.77
N LYS A 54 -2.23 -11.97 4.86
CA LYS A 54 -1.64 -11.23 5.98
C LYS A 54 -0.38 -10.47 5.58
N CYS A 55 0.50 -11.08 4.80
CA CYS A 55 1.67 -10.41 4.23
C CYS A 55 1.26 -9.30 3.24
N GLN A 56 0.22 -9.51 2.44
CA GLN A 56 -0.32 -8.46 1.56
C GLN A 56 -0.85 -7.27 2.36
N ASN A 57 -1.61 -7.51 3.43
CA ASN A 57 -2.11 -6.46 4.34
C ASN A 57 -0.96 -5.69 4.99
N LEU A 58 0.08 -6.39 5.44
CA LEU A 58 1.29 -5.76 5.97
C LEU A 58 1.96 -4.84 4.95
N LEU A 59 2.16 -5.32 3.72
CA LEU A 59 2.74 -4.51 2.65
C LEU A 59 1.86 -3.31 2.29
N MET A 60 0.54 -3.46 2.31
CA MET A 60 -0.40 -2.36 2.07
C MET A 60 -0.26 -1.27 3.12
N ASP A 61 -0.25 -1.59 4.41
CA ASP A 61 -0.09 -0.60 5.47
C ASP A 61 1.29 0.07 5.40
N ILE A 62 2.36 -0.70 5.15
CA ILE A 62 3.71 -0.14 4.94
C ILE A 62 3.72 0.85 3.76
N PHE A 63 3.16 0.47 2.61
CA PHE A 63 3.17 1.34 1.44
C PHE A 63 2.24 2.55 1.60
N GLY A 64 1.07 2.38 2.21
CA GLY A 64 0.15 3.46 2.52
C GLY A 64 0.83 4.53 3.38
N LEU A 65 1.52 4.09 4.43
CA LEU A 65 2.22 4.98 5.34
C LEU A 65 3.49 5.61 4.73
N ILE A 66 4.34 4.83 4.06
CA ILE A 66 5.60 5.36 3.47
C ILE A 66 5.30 6.30 2.29
N ALA A 67 4.36 5.96 1.42
CA ALA A 67 4.11 6.71 0.19
C ALA A 67 3.15 7.87 0.37
N PHE A 68 2.13 7.71 1.23
CA PHE A 68 1.02 8.66 1.36
C PHE A 68 0.72 9.07 2.80
N ASP A 69 1.49 8.57 3.79
CA ASP A 69 1.23 8.82 5.22
C ASP A 69 -0.23 8.50 5.59
N TYR A 70 -0.75 7.46 4.96
CA TYR A 70 -2.15 7.06 5.03
C TYR A 70 -2.24 5.70 5.73
N ASP A 71 -2.88 5.67 6.89
CA ASP A 71 -3.18 4.42 7.57
C ASP A 71 -4.36 3.74 6.88
N LEU A 72 -4.10 2.56 6.30
CA LEU A 72 -5.12 1.76 5.66
C LEU A 72 -5.84 0.85 6.65
N GLU A 73 -5.41 0.82 7.91
CA GLU A 73 -6.00 0.04 8.99
C GLU A 73 -6.14 -1.46 8.64
N CYS A 74 -5.26 -2.00 7.77
CA CYS A 74 -5.33 -3.41 7.37
C CYS A 74 -4.92 -4.34 8.53
N LEU A 75 -4.09 -3.84 9.43
CA LEU A 75 -3.57 -4.55 10.61
C LEU A 75 -4.30 -4.18 11.91
N ASP A 76 -5.48 -3.58 11.84
CA ASP A 76 -6.21 -3.16 13.04
C ASP A 76 -7.01 -4.32 13.65
N SER A 77 -6.79 -4.61 14.93
CA SER A 77 -7.33 -5.79 15.63
C SER A 77 -8.86 -5.80 15.72
N ASN A 78 -9.50 -4.63 15.61
CA ASN A 78 -10.95 -4.48 15.59
C ASN A 78 -11.59 -4.83 14.22
N ASN A 79 -10.78 -4.93 13.16
CA ASN A 79 -11.24 -5.16 11.79
C ASN A 79 -10.72 -6.48 11.18
N ILE A 80 -10.27 -7.44 11.99
CA ILE A 80 -9.69 -8.71 11.51
C ILE A 80 -10.60 -9.50 10.54
N THR A 81 -11.93 -9.33 10.65
CA THR A 81 -12.92 -9.96 9.76
C THR A 81 -13.37 -9.04 8.62
N LYS A 82 -13.12 -7.74 8.71
CA LYS A 82 -13.54 -6.74 7.73
C LYS A 82 -12.40 -6.53 6.74
N LYS A 83 -12.43 -7.28 5.64
CA LYS A 83 -11.48 -7.10 4.53
C LYS A 83 -11.48 -5.62 4.11
N ASN A 84 -10.31 -4.98 4.16
CA ASN A 84 -10.15 -3.63 3.64
C ASN A 84 -10.63 -3.60 2.17
N LYS A 85 -11.54 -2.68 1.85
CA LYS A 85 -12.13 -2.55 0.51
C LYS A 85 -11.06 -2.33 -0.56
N LEU A 86 -9.99 -1.59 -0.23
CA LEU A 86 -8.86 -1.36 -1.13
C LEU A 86 -8.08 -2.66 -1.38
N THR A 87 -7.73 -3.41 -0.33
CA THR A 87 -7.02 -4.69 -0.50
C THR A 87 -7.84 -5.69 -1.30
N GLN A 88 -9.15 -5.76 -1.04
CA GLN A 88 -10.04 -6.58 -1.86
C GLN A 88 -10.04 -6.11 -3.32
N ALA A 89 -10.18 -4.81 -3.58
CA ALA A 89 -10.15 -4.26 -4.93
C ALA A 89 -8.81 -4.54 -5.64
N LEU A 90 -7.67 -4.46 -4.95
CA LEU A 90 -6.37 -4.76 -5.52
C LEU A 90 -6.18 -6.24 -5.85
N ASN A 91 -6.64 -7.15 -4.98
CA ASN A 91 -6.63 -8.58 -5.27
C ASN A 91 -7.52 -8.91 -6.46
N GLU A 92 -8.73 -8.34 -6.52
CA GLU A 92 -9.60 -8.49 -7.68
C GLU A 92 -9.01 -7.87 -8.96
N PHE A 93 -8.29 -6.76 -8.84
CA PHE A 93 -7.56 -6.16 -9.96
C PHE A 93 -6.48 -7.10 -10.48
N MET A 94 -5.70 -7.72 -9.59
CA MET A 94 -4.65 -8.67 -9.97
C MET A 94 -5.22 -9.89 -10.69
N ASP A 95 -6.35 -10.43 -10.23
CA ASP A 95 -7.06 -11.52 -10.92
C ASP A 95 -7.46 -11.10 -12.35
N ILE A 96 -8.06 -9.91 -12.50
CA ILE A 96 -8.48 -9.37 -13.79
C ILE A 96 -7.26 -9.12 -14.68
N PHE A 97 -6.17 -8.60 -14.12
CA PHE A 97 -4.94 -8.32 -14.84
C PHE A 97 -4.31 -9.61 -15.38
N VAL A 98 -4.18 -10.65 -14.56
CA VAL A 98 -3.67 -11.96 -14.98
C VAL A 98 -4.57 -12.57 -16.07
N ALA A 99 -5.90 -12.47 -15.92
CA ALA A 99 -6.84 -12.93 -16.93
C ALA A 99 -6.74 -12.15 -18.25
N ALA A 100 -6.52 -10.84 -18.18
CA ALA A 100 -6.35 -9.97 -19.34
C ALA A 100 -5.01 -10.22 -20.07
N MET A 101 -3.92 -10.46 -19.33
CA MET A 101 -2.60 -10.75 -19.89
C MET A 101 -2.57 -12.06 -20.71
N ARG A 102 -3.49 -12.99 -20.44
CA ARG A 102 -3.66 -14.23 -21.22
C ARG A 102 -4.45 -14.03 -22.53
N LYS A 103 -5.01 -12.84 -22.77
CA LYS A 103 -5.83 -12.56 -23.96
C LYS A 103 -5.01 -11.84 -25.04
N PRO A 104 -5.36 -12.03 -26.33
CA PRO A 104 -4.80 -11.24 -27.42
C PRO A 104 -5.04 -9.74 -27.21
N MET A 105 -4.05 -8.91 -27.51
CA MET A 105 -4.05 -7.47 -27.20
C MET A 105 -5.28 -6.71 -27.74
N PHE A 106 -5.80 -7.12 -28.89
CA PHE A 106 -7.01 -6.51 -29.49
C PHE A 106 -8.29 -6.78 -28.70
N MET A 107 -8.36 -7.90 -27.96
CA MET A 107 -9.53 -8.24 -27.13
C MET A 107 -9.48 -7.62 -25.73
N ILE A 108 -8.30 -7.23 -25.24
CA ILE A 108 -8.13 -6.74 -23.86
C ILE A 108 -9.02 -5.51 -23.62
N LYS A 109 -8.99 -4.52 -24.52
CA LYS A 109 -9.78 -3.29 -24.36
C LYS A 109 -11.28 -3.57 -24.29
N LEU A 110 -11.78 -4.44 -25.16
CA LEU A 110 -13.20 -4.81 -25.19
C LEU A 110 -13.58 -5.59 -23.92
N TYR A 111 -12.75 -6.54 -23.51
CA TYR A 111 -12.95 -7.33 -22.30
C TYR A 111 -13.02 -6.45 -21.04
N LEU A 112 -12.07 -5.52 -20.89
CA LEU A 112 -12.03 -4.61 -19.74
C LEU A 112 -13.19 -3.61 -19.77
N ALA A 113 -13.56 -3.08 -20.93
CA ALA A 113 -14.68 -2.14 -21.07
C ALA A 113 -16.04 -2.79 -20.74
N CYS A 114 -16.26 -4.04 -21.16
CA CYS A 114 -17.50 -4.76 -20.89
C CYS A 114 -17.59 -5.27 -19.44
N SER A 115 -16.45 -5.53 -18.78
CA SER A 115 -16.41 -6.06 -17.42
C SER A 115 -16.94 -5.04 -16.40
N SER A 116 -18.13 -5.31 -15.86
CA SER A 116 -18.69 -4.57 -14.72
C SER A 116 -17.82 -4.72 -13.47
N ARG A 117 -17.21 -5.90 -13.28
CA ARG A 117 -16.27 -6.17 -12.19
C ARG A 117 -15.05 -5.25 -12.25
N TYR A 118 -14.43 -5.12 -13.43
CA TYR A 118 -13.29 -4.21 -13.63
C TYR A 118 -13.66 -2.76 -13.32
N ARG A 119 -14.82 -2.30 -13.81
CA ARG A 119 -15.31 -0.94 -13.55
C ARG A 119 -15.49 -0.67 -12.06
N LYS A 120 -16.09 -1.61 -11.32
CA LYS A 120 -16.27 -1.50 -9.87
C LYS A 120 -14.93 -1.42 -9.13
N VAL A 121 -14.00 -2.32 -9.46
CA VAL A 121 -12.66 -2.37 -8.88
C VAL A 121 -11.90 -1.06 -9.11
N ILE A 122 -11.88 -0.55 -10.35
CA ILE A 122 -11.22 0.72 -10.68
C ILE A 122 -11.88 1.90 -9.97
N SER A 123 -13.21 1.91 -9.84
CA SER A 123 -13.91 2.95 -9.09
C SER A 123 -13.48 2.99 -7.63
N THR A 124 -13.41 1.83 -6.96
CA THR A 124 -12.95 1.75 -5.56
C THR A 124 -11.49 2.19 -5.43
N ILE A 125 -10.59 1.74 -6.32
CA ILE A 125 -9.19 2.17 -6.29
C ILE A 125 -9.06 3.69 -6.49
N HIS A 126 -9.81 4.28 -7.43
CA HIS A 126 -9.81 5.73 -7.63
C HIS A 126 -10.35 6.50 -6.43
N GLU A 127 -11.40 6.00 -5.77
CA GLU A 127 -11.95 6.62 -4.56
C GLU A 127 -10.88 6.74 -3.47
N TYR A 128 -10.16 5.64 -3.18
CA TYR A 128 -9.06 5.65 -2.20
C TYR A 128 -7.90 6.55 -2.63
N PHE A 129 -7.51 6.54 -3.91
CA PHE A 129 -6.45 7.45 -4.38
C PHE A 129 -6.85 8.92 -4.25
N ASN A 130 -8.10 9.27 -4.54
CA ASN A 130 -8.58 10.63 -4.37
C ASN A 130 -8.55 11.05 -2.90
N GLN A 131 -8.95 10.16 -1.98
CA GLN A 131 -8.86 10.44 -0.54
C GLN A 131 -7.41 10.65 -0.08
N MET A 132 -6.46 9.83 -0.55
CA MET A 132 -5.03 9.99 -0.23
C MET A 132 -4.47 11.31 -0.81
N ILE A 133 -4.84 11.66 -2.05
CA ILE A 133 -4.41 12.90 -2.69
C ILE A 133 -4.99 14.12 -1.96
N GLU A 134 -6.28 14.10 -1.63
CA GLU A 134 -6.93 15.16 -0.88
C GLU A 134 -6.30 15.35 0.50
N GLN A 135 -5.95 14.26 1.20
CA GLN A 135 -5.24 14.33 2.47
C GLN A 135 -3.88 15.03 2.32
N GLU A 136 -3.08 14.65 1.33
CA GLU A 136 -1.78 15.29 1.07
C GLU A 136 -1.93 16.76 0.63
N GLN A 137 -2.98 17.11 -0.11
CA GLN A 137 -3.27 18.50 -0.49
C GLN A 137 -3.72 19.38 0.67
N ARG A 138 -4.36 18.80 1.69
CA ARG A 138 -4.83 19.51 2.88
C ARG A 138 -3.74 19.72 3.93
N LYS A 139 -2.59 19.06 3.82
CA LYS A 139 -1.46 19.28 4.75
C LYS A 139 -0.94 20.72 4.64
N SER A 140 -0.77 21.36 5.78
CA SER A 140 -0.27 22.74 5.83
C SER A 140 1.15 22.80 5.28
N SER A 141 1.54 23.94 4.71
CA SER A 141 2.92 24.19 4.29
C SER A 141 3.91 24.04 5.45
N GLU A 142 3.45 24.24 6.69
CA GLU A 142 4.25 24.07 7.91
C GLU A 142 4.58 22.59 8.18
N ASP A 143 3.62 21.67 8.01
CA ASP A 143 3.83 20.22 8.19
C ASP A 143 4.85 19.68 7.17
N ILE A 144 4.78 20.18 5.95
CA ILE A 144 5.71 19.82 4.86
C ILE A 144 7.14 20.29 5.17
N ILE A 145 7.27 21.49 5.75
CA ILE A 145 8.57 22.06 6.17
C ILE A 145 9.15 21.29 7.36
N GLU A 146 8.32 20.93 8.35
CA GLU A 146 8.75 20.16 9.51
C GLU A 146 9.25 18.76 9.11
N ARG A 147 8.56 18.10 8.17
CA ARG A 147 8.96 16.79 7.64
C ARG A 147 10.29 16.85 6.87
N LYS A 148 10.51 17.91 6.08
CA LYS A 148 11.81 18.16 5.42
C LYS A 148 12.93 18.39 6.43
N ARG A 149 12.68 19.14 7.52
CA ARG A 149 13.66 19.33 8.59
C ARG A 149 14.00 18.02 9.30
N LYS A 150 13.00 17.20 9.67
CA LYS A 150 13.22 15.89 10.29
C LYS A 150 14.01 14.95 9.35
N SER A 151 13.71 14.95 8.05
CA SER A 151 14.47 14.15 7.06
C SER A 151 15.91 14.62 6.88
N LEU A 152 16.20 15.92 6.98
CA LEU A 152 17.56 16.47 6.86
C LEU A 152 18.39 16.17 8.12
N ILE A 153 17.76 16.25 9.29
CA ILE A 153 18.42 15.92 10.56
C ILE A 153 18.70 14.41 10.63
N ALA A 154 17.74 13.57 10.23
CA ALA A 154 17.95 12.11 10.14
C ALA A 154 19.10 11.74 9.18
N SER A 155 19.20 12.39 8.01
CA SER A 155 20.32 12.12 7.08
C SER A 155 21.65 12.67 7.58
N LEU A 156 21.66 13.69 8.45
CA LEU A 156 22.87 14.21 9.07
C LEU A 156 23.37 13.26 10.18
N VAL A 157 22.45 12.71 10.96
CA VAL A 157 22.73 11.75 12.04
C VAL A 157 23.21 10.40 11.48
N GLU A 158 22.68 9.94 10.35
CA GLU A 158 23.18 8.74 9.64
C GLU A 158 24.55 8.94 8.97
N SER A 159 25.01 10.19 8.81
CA SER A 159 26.30 10.51 8.16
C SER A 159 27.47 10.71 9.13
N LEU A 160 27.20 10.62 10.44
CA LEU A 160 28.18 10.67 11.54
C LEU A 160 28.49 9.25 12.03
#